data_AF-F7R2N2-F1
#
_entry.id   AF-F7R2N2-F1
#
_cell.length_a   1.000
_cell.length_b   1.000
_cell.length_c   1.000
_cell.angle_alpha   90.00
_cell.angle_beta   90.00
_cell.angle_gamma   90.00
#
_symmetry.space_group_name_H-M   'P 1'
#
loop_
_entity.id
_entity.type
_entity.pdbx_description
1 polymer ?
#
loop_
_entity_poly.entity_id
_entity_poly.type
_entity_poly.pdbx_seq_one_letter_code
_entity_poly.pdbx_strand_id
1 'polypeptide(L)'
;MKTTELRAFTSGKEVIYVYHNRIDATGEAIKTENSVFRAVDDTISEIFKLVKKLSKSGNVYRFLITADHGFIYTRKPLEATDKLEKEGFADRRFIISKSNLFRLGVYAVRLSTMLSSNDDRYINLAKGMSVFKCGGGMNYVHGGSSPQELLIPTLYVKTQRGVVDTEDAMINLITEVRKVTNLRISLDFYQDKPVSDLVKAATYRIHFVSSDGEIISNEVIYKADSKSDKAGNRIASMRFDIKKKNYDNNLRYFLKVINDKTNVEVLSRQVTMDLPFTDDFGFGV
;
A
#
# COMPACT_ATOMS: atom_id res chain seq x y z
N MET A 1 -9.07 17.08 -18.37
CA MET A 1 -9.41 16.26 -19.54
C MET A 1 -10.53 15.29 -19.22
N LYS A 2 -11.63 15.40 -19.95
CA LYS A 2 -12.68 14.38 -20.02
C LYS A 2 -12.12 13.13 -20.73
N THR A 3 -12.79 11.98 -20.60
CA THR A 3 -12.32 10.71 -21.20
C THR A 3 -12.08 10.83 -22.71
N THR A 4 -12.98 11.48 -23.45
CA THR A 4 -12.86 11.65 -24.91
C THR A 4 -11.64 12.48 -25.29
N GLU A 5 -11.41 13.61 -24.61
CA GLU A 5 -10.24 14.46 -24.80
C GLU A 5 -8.94 13.71 -24.50
N LEU A 6 -8.94 12.90 -23.43
CA LEU A 6 -7.76 12.14 -23.04
C LEU A 6 -7.42 11.06 -24.08
N ARG A 7 -8.42 10.37 -24.63
CA ARG A 7 -8.22 9.39 -25.72
C ARG A 7 -7.72 10.06 -26.99
N ALA A 8 -8.30 11.20 -27.36
CA ALA A 8 -7.83 11.97 -28.50
C ALA A 8 -6.37 12.40 -28.30
N PHE A 9 -6.00 12.82 -27.08
CA PHE A 9 -4.63 13.18 -26.76
C PHE A 9 -3.67 11.98 -26.82
N THR A 10 -4.07 10.78 -26.39
CA THR A 10 -3.17 9.61 -26.37
C THR A 10 -3.11 8.88 -27.70
N SER A 11 -4.15 8.98 -28.54
CA SER A 11 -4.21 8.30 -29.84
C SER A 11 -3.07 8.73 -30.77
N GLY A 12 -2.46 7.75 -31.45
CA GLY A 12 -1.38 7.98 -32.41
C GLY A 12 -0.03 8.38 -31.79
N LYS A 13 0.09 8.51 -30.47
CA LYS A 13 1.36 8.81 -29.81
C LYS A 13 2.11 7.54 -29.44
N GLU A 14 3.37 7.47 -29.85
CA GLU A 14 4.28 6.39 -29.48
C GLU A 14 4.81 6.56 -28.05
N VAL A 15 5.13 7.80 -27.68
CA VAL A 15 5.67 8.17 -26.36
C VAL A 15 5.00 9.43 -25.85
N ILE A 16 4.71 9.47 -24.54
CA ILE A 16 4.17 10.64 -23.84
C ILE A 16 5.06 10.90 -22.64
N TYR A 17 5.72 12.07 -22.63
CA TYR A 17 6.53 12.52 -21.50
C TYR A 17 5.68 13.31 -20.52
N VAL A 18 5.85 13.04 -19.22
CA VAL A 18 5.21 13.78 -18.14
C VAL A 18 6.30 14.23 -17.18
N TYR A 19 6.34 15.53 -16.93
CA TYR A 19 7.23 16.14 -15.95
C TYR A 19 6.46 16.43 -14.65
N HIS A 20 7.10 16.17 -13.50
CA HIS A 20 6.56 16.41 -12.18
C HIS A 20 7.68 16.90 -11.26
N ASN A 21 7.51 18.06 -10.62
CA ASN A 21 8.57 18.76 -9.89
C ASN A 21 8.21 19.10 -8.44
N ARG A 22 7.20 18.45 -7.86
CA ARG A 22 6.69 18.90 -6.54
C ARG A 22 7.74 18.78 -5.45
N ILE A 23 8.51 17.70 -5.45
CA ILE A 23 9.46 17.39 -4.37
C ILE A 23 10.52 18.49 -4.31
N ASP A 24 11.23 18.76 -5.40
CA ASP A 24 12.25 19.81 -5.44
C ASP A 24 11.66 21.20 -5.21
N ALA A 25 10.53 21.53 -5.86
CA ALA A 25 9.89 22.83 -5.65
C ALA A 25 9.52 23.07 -4.18
N THR A 26 9.23 22.01 -3.41
CA THR A 26 8.98 22.08 -1.97
C THR A 26 10.28 22.11 -1.17
N GLY A 27 11.23 21.24 -1.51
CA GLY A 27 12.49 21.03 -0.81
C GLY A 27 13.45 22.21 -0.92
N GLU A 28 13.59 22.81 -2.10
CA GLU A 28 14.56 23.89 -2.33
C GLU A 28 14.17 25.22 -1.67
N ALA A 29 12.87 25.41 -1.42
CA ALA A 29 12.37 26.64 -0.82
C ALA A 29 12.47 26.58 0.71
N ILE A 30 13.23 27.53 1.30
CA ILE A 30 13.47 27.67 2.76
C ILE A 30 12.17 27.58 3.58
N LYS A 31 11.08 28.18 3.07
CA LYS A 31 9.80 28.21 3.80
C LYS A 31 9.08 26.86 3.84
N THR A 32 9.41 25.95 2.94
CA THR A 32 8.68 24.69 2.73
C THR A 32 9.56 23.45 2.83
N GLU A 33 10.88 23.57 2.94
CA GLU A 33 11.83 22.44 2.92
C GLU A 33 11.49 21.36 3.96
N ASN A 34 10.98 21.76 5.14
CA ASN A 34 10.55 20.84 6.20
C ASN A 34 9.27 20.04 5.87
N SER A 35 8.57 20.37 4.78
CA SER A 35 7.36 19.68 4.31
C SER A 35 7.66 18.65 3.20
N VAL A 36 8.94 18.39 2.89
CA VAL A 36 9.33 17.51 1.78
C VAL A 36 8.74 16.10 1.87
N PHE A 37 8.62 15.51 3.06
CA PHE A 37 8.03 14.17 3.21
C PHE A 37 6.57 14.13 2.78
N ARG A 38 5.80 15.18 3.12
CA ARG A 38 4.43 15.31 2.64
C ARG A 38 4.40 15.50 1.12
N ALA A 39 5.34 16.29 0.58
CA ALA A 39 5.46 16.45 -0.88
C ALA A 39 5.78 15.11 -1.58
N VAL A 40 6.56 14.22 -0.97
CA VAL A 40 6.81 12.86 -1.46
C VAL A 40 5.52 12.04 -1.47
N ASP A 41 4.79 11.98 -0.36
CA ASP A 41 3.53 11.23 -0.25
C ASP A 41 2.49 11.71 -1.26
N ASP A 42 2.38 13.03 -1.41
CA ASP A 42 1.48 13.64 -2.38
C ASP A 42 1.91 13.34 -3.82
N THR A 43 3.22 13.37 -4.11
CA THR A 43 3.77 13.05 -5.44
C THR A 43 3.50 11.60 -5.81
N ILE A 44 3.74 10.64 -4.90
CA ILE A 44 3.43 9.23 -5.10
C ILE A 44 1.94 9.05 -5.40
N SER A 45 1.08 9.70 -4.60
CA SER A 45 -0.37 9.66 -4.78
C SER A 45 -0.82 10.22 -6.13
N GLU A 46 -0.20 11.30 -6.58
CA GLU A 46 -0.49 11.93 -7.87
C GLU A 46 -0.05 11.08 -9.06
N ILE A 47 1.18 10.56 -9.03
CA ILE A 47 1.68 9.64 -10.06
C ILE A 47 0.80 8.40 -10.13
N PHE A 48 0.42 7.82 -8.99
CA PHE A 48 -0.49 6.66 -8.95
C PHE A 48 -1.86 6.98 -9.57
N LYS A 49 -2.47 8.11 -9.21
CA LYS A 49 -3.73 8.58 -9.80
C LYS A 49 -3.60 8.82 -11.30
N LEU A 50 -2.47 9.38 -11.75
CA LEU A 50 -2.18 9.61 -13.16
C LEU A 50 -2.10 8.30 -13.93
N VAL A 51 -1.31 7.33 -13.46
CA VAL A 51 -1.20 5.99 -14.06
C VAL A 51 -2.57 5.32 -14.16
N LYS A 52 -3.35 5.32 -13.07
CA LYS A 52 -4.73 4.80 -13.07
C LYS A 52 -5.61 5.49 -14.12
N LYS A 53 -5.54 6.82 -14.21
CA LYS A 53 -6.37 7.60 -15.16
C LYS A 53 -5.98 7.36 -16.61
N LEU A 54 -4.69 7.36 -16.91
CA LEU A 54 -4.16 7.08 -18.25
C LEU A 54 -4.46 5.64 -18.68
N SER A 55 -4.37 4.68 -17.77
CA SER A 55 -4.73 3.29 -18.02
C SER A 55 -6.23 3.10 -18.26
N LYS A 56 -7.09 3.67 -17.40
CA LYS A 56 -8.55 3.46 -17.47
C LYS A 56 -9.20 4.23 -18.61
N SER A 57 -8.80 5.49 -18.79
CA SER A 57 -9.48 6.42 -19.69
C SER A 57 -8.68 6.72 -20.95
N GLY A 58 -7.35 6.73 -20.87
CA GLY A 58 -6.43 7.08 -21.97
C GLY A 58 -5.90 5.90 -22.79
N ASN A 59 -6.25 4.65 -22.46
CA ASN A 59 -5.75 3.44 -23.12
C ASN A 59 -4.21 3.32 -23.14
N VAL A 60 -3.53 3.83 -22.12
CA VAL A 60 -2.07 3.69 -21.96
C VAL A 60 -1.77 2.62 -20.92
N TYR A 61 -1.04 1.57 -21.29
CA TYR A 61 -0.88 0.38 -20.44
C TYR A 61 0.56 0.10 -20.01
N ARG A 62 1.52 0.89 -20.49
CA ARG A 62 2.95 0.73 -20.22
C ARG A 62 3.50 2.07 -19.76
N PHE A 63 4.14 2.08 -18.60
CA PHE A 63 4.69 3.28 -17.99
C PHE A 63 6.13 3.00 -17.58
N LEU A 64 7.01 3.94 -17.88
CA LEU A 64 8.35 4.01 -17.30
C LEU A 64 8.35 5.20 -16.37
N ILE A 65 8.62 4.96 -15.08
CA ILE A 65 8.61 6.00 -14.05
C ILE A 65 10.00 6.01 -13.42
N THR A 66 10.64 7.17 -13.42
CA THR A 66 11.97 7.36 -12.85
C THR A 66 12.11 8.77 -12.31
N ALA A 67 13.26 9.06 -11.73
CA ALA A 67 13.67 10.39 -11.31
C ALA A 67 14.98 10.76 -12.04
N ASP A 68 15.40 12.00 -11.93
CA ASP A 68 16.72 12.46 -12.31
C ASP A 68 17.72 12.29 -11.15
N HIS A 69 17.29 12.55 -9.91
CA HIS A 69 18.04 12.31 -8.69
C HIS A 69 17.13 12.01 -7.49
N GLY A 70 17.72 11.54 -6.39
CA GLY A 70 17.10 11.58 -5.08
C GLY A 70 17.42 12.89 -4.35
N PHE A 71 17.30 12.87 -3.01
CA PHE A 71 17.64 14.01 -2.17
C PHE A 71 18.16 13.55 -0.80
N ILE A 72 18.82 14.46 -0.09
CA ILE A 72 19.18 14.28 1.32
C ILE A 72 18.35 15.25 2.16
N TYR A 73 17.78 14.75 3.25
CA TYR A 73 17.09 15.58 4.24
C TYR A 73 17.64 15.38 5.65
N THR A 74 17.86 16.48 6.36
CA THR A 74 18.21 16.49 7.78
C THR A 74 17.28 17.40 8.57
N ARG A 75 16.91 17.01 9.80
CA ARG A 75 16.07 17.86 10.68
C ARG A 75 16.82 19.07 11.22
N LYS A 76 18.13 18.93 11.46
CA LYS A 76 19.01 20.06 11.75
C LYS A 76 19.57 20.56 10.41
N PRO A 77 19.64 21.88 10.18
CA PRO A 77 20.27 22.40 8.99
C PRO A 77 21.72 21.91 8.93
N LEU A 78 22.15 21.45 7.78
CA LEU A 78 23.53 21.08 7.56
C LEU A 78 24.41 22.32 7.68
N GLU A 79 25.51 22.18 8.39
CA GLU A 79 26.57 23.18 8.31
C GLU A 79 27.27 23.01 6.97
N ALA A 80 27.37 24.10 6.22
CA ALA A 80 28.12 24.08 4.97
C ALA A 80 29.55 23.64 5.28
N THR A 81 30.03 22.62 4.56
CA THR A 81 31.35 22.03 4.81
C THR A 81 32.47 23.00 4.42
N ASP A 82 32.13 24.14 3.80
CA ASP A 82 33.09 25.18 3.49
C ASP A 82 32.45 26.59 3.36
N LYS A 83 33.23 27.62 3.72
CA LYS A 83 33.07 29.00 3.23
C LYS A 83 34.01 29.13 2.04
N LEU A 84 33.61 28.65 0.88
CA LEU A 84 34.47 28.78 -0.30
C LEU A 84 34.59 30.26 -0.67
N GLU A 85 35.82 30.76 -0.60
CA GLU A 85 36.18 31.98 -1.29
C GLU A 85 35.97 31.72 -2.79
N LYS A 86 35.22 32.63 -3.43
CA LYS A 86 34.51 32.45 -4.71
C LYS A 86 35.45 32.35 -5.93
N GLU A 87 36.39 31.43 -5.96
CA GLU A 87 37.17 31.18 -7.18
C GLU A 87 36.54 30.03 -7.98
N GLY A 88 35.51 30.34 -8.78
CA GLY A 88 34.92 29.38 -9.70
C GLY A 88 33.41 29.50 -9.91
N PHE A 89 32.88 28.61 -10.74
CA PHE A 89 31.44 28.42 -10.92
C PHE A 89 30.94 27.43 -9.87
N ALA A 90 29.98 27.84 -9.05
CA ALA A 90 29.52 27.08 -7.89
C ALA A 90 28.03 26.73 -7.98
N ASP A 91 27.72 25.47 -7.71
CA ASP A 91 26.41 24.89 -7.51
C ASP A 91 26.37 24.17 -6.14
N ARG A 92 25.18 23.79 -5.67
CA ARG A 92 25.04 22.97 -4.45
C ARG A 92 25.73 21.61 -4.57
N ARG A 93 25.75 21.03 -5.78
CA ARG A 93 26.28 19.69 -6.09
C ARG A 93 27.76 19.70 -6.43
N PHE A 94 28.26 20.81 -7.01
CA PHE A 94 29.62 20.87 -7.54
C PHE A 94 30.21 22.29 -7.60
N ILE A 95 31.53 22.37 -7.68
CA ILE A 95 32.27 23.59 -7.99
C ILE A 95 33.26 23.32 -9.10
N ILE A 96 33.22 24.14 -10.15
CA ILE A 96 34.22 24.14 -11.21
C ILE A 96 35.21 25.27 -10.95
N SER A 97 36.47 24.93 -10.68
CA SER A 97 37.52 25.90 -10.38
C SER A 97 38.87 25.43 -10.93
N LYS A 98 39.87 26.33 -11.00
CA LYS A 98 41.24 25.95 -11.39
C LYS A 98 41.95 25.14 -10.30
N SER A 99 41.41 25.14 -9.08
CA SER A 99 42.04 24.55 -7.90
C SER A 99 41.43 23.21 -7.56
N ASN A 100 42.29 22.23 -7.26
CA ASN A 100 41.87 20.99 -6.61
C ASN A 100 41.57 21.26 -5.14
N LEU A 101 40.30 21.20 -4.75
CA LEU A 101 39.88 21.39 -3.36
C LEU A 101 40.09 20.10 -2.57
N PHE A 102 41.34 19.80 -2.22
CA PHE A 102 41.69 18.61 -1.44
C PHE A 102 41.29 18.78 0.02
N ARG A 103 40.05 18.39 0.36
CA ARG A 103 39.47 18.53 1.71
C ARG A 103 38.60 17.34 2.07
N LEU A 104 38.43 17.10 3.37
CA LEU A 104 37.52 16.07 3.85
C LEU A 104 36.09 16.39 3.39
N GLY A 105 35.40 15.41 2.82
CA GLY A 105 34.05 15.60 2.30
C GLY A 105 33.98 16.20 0.89
N VAL A 106 35.12 16.42 0.23
CA VAL A 106 35.18 16.85 -1.18
C VAL A 106 35.98 15.84 -2.00
N TYR A 107 35.47 15.48 -3.17
CA TYR A 107 36.18 14.70 -4.16
C TYR A 107 36.36 15.55 -5.42
N ALA A 108 37.62 15.73 -5.86
CA ALA A 108 37.95 16.55 -7.00
C ALA A 108 38.45 15.70 -8.17
N VAL A 109 38.00 16.06 -9.37
CA VAL A 109 38.42 15.40 -10.60
C VAL A 109 38.82 16.44 -11.62
N ARG A 110 39.93 16.21 -12.32
CA ARG A 110 40.36 17.09 -13.40
C ARG A 110 39.48 16.88 -14.64
N LEU A 111 38.96 17.97 -15.21
CA LEU A 111 38.07 17.89 -16.37
C LEU A 111 38.78 17.32 -17.60
N SER A 112 40.06 17.66 -17.80
CA SER A 112 40.88 17.09 -18.87
C SER A 112 40.93 15.56 -18.81
N THR A 113 41.05 14.98 -17.61
CA THR A 113 41.06 13.53 -17.42
C THR A 113 39.71 12.89 -17.74
N MET A 114 38.59 13.46 -17.29
CA MET A 114 37.27 12.85 -17.47
C MET A 114 36.70 13.04 -18.87
N LEU A 115 36.94 14.20 -19.48
CA LEU A 115 36.34 14.58 -20.76
C LEU A 115 37.30 14.41 -21.94
N SER A 116 38.52 13.91 -21.71
CA SER A 116 39.59 13.85 -22.71
C SER A 116 39.77 15.19 -23.44
N SER A 117 39.82 16.28 -22.66
CA SER A 117 39.84 17.66 -23.16
C SER A 117 41.08 18.42 -22.67
N ASN A 118 41.31 19.63 -23.20
CA ASN A 118 42.38 20.52 -22.73
C ASN A 118 41.95 21.41 -21.55
N ASP A 119 40.78 21.16 -20.94
CA ASP A 119 40.29 21.92 -19.80
C ASP A 119 41.03 21.50 -18.52
N ASP A 120 41.90 22.37 -18.03
CA ASP A 120 42.78 22.08 -16.89
C ASP A 120 42.10 22.25 -15.53
N ARG A 121 40.85 22.73 -15.50
CA ARG A 121 40.05 22.94 -14.29
C ARG A 121 39.63 21.62 -13.63
N TYR A 122 39.21 21.74 -12.39
CA TYR A 122 38.67 20.66 -11.57
C TYR A 122 37.16 20.82 -11.40
N ILE A 123 36.44 19.70 -11.47
CA ILE A 123 35.12 19.57 -10.87
C ILE A 123 35.28 19.01 -9.46
N ASN A 124 34.84 19.79 -8.48
CA ASN A 124 34.88 19.45 -7.07
C ASN A 124 33.45 19.07 -6.66
N LEU A 125 33.27 17.82 -6.24
CA LEU A 125 31.98 17.24 -5.87
C LEU A 125 31.92 17.09 -4.35
N ALA A 126 30.78 17.45 -3.76
CA ALA A 126 30.54 17.16 -2.36
C ALA A 126 30.34 15.63 -2.18
N LYS A 127 30.94 15.08 -1.13
CA LYS A 127 30.93 13.64 -0.82
C LYS A 127 30.09 13.37 0.42
N GLY A 128 29.26 12.33 0.36
CA GLY A 128 28.45 11.91 1.50
C GLY A 128 27.35 12.92 1.81
N MET A 129 27.36 13.46 3.03
CA MET A 129 26.40 14.49 3.48
C MET A 129 26.98 15.91 3.41
N SER A 130 28.21 16.06 2.90
CA SER A 130 28.82 17.38 2.69
C SER A 130 28.05 18.16 1.64
N VAL A 131 28.06 19.49 1.79
CA VAL A 131 27.37 20.41 0.88
C VAL A 131 28.17 21.70 0.73
N PHE A 132 28.13 22.27 -0.48
CA PHE A 132 28.71 23.57 -0.75
C PHE A 132 27.74 24.69 -0.35
N LYS A 133 28.30 25.81 0.13
CA LYS A 133 27.51 26.97 0.52
C LYS A 133 26.97 27.70 -0.71
N CYS A 134 25.71 27.43 -1.06
CA CYS A 134 24.91 28.20 -2.02
C CYS A 134 23.62 28.69 -1.35
N GLY A 135 23.03 29.78 -1.86
CA GLY A 135 21.82 30.37 -1.28
C GLY A 135 20.63 29.41 -1.25
N GLY A 136 19.78 29.49 -0.21
CA GLY A 136 18.56 28.67 -0.01
C GLY A 136 18.60 27.84 1.29
N GLY A 137 17.73 26.84 1.40
CA GLY A 137 17.62 25.97 2.58
C GLY A 137 18.82 25.05 2.80
N MET A 138 18.95 24.50 4.02
CA MET A 138 20.04 23.59 4.40
C MET A 138 19.53 22.30 5.06
N ASN A 139 18.21 22.10 5.12
CA ASN A 139 17.60 20.87 5.58
C ASN A 139 17.34 19.92 4.41
N TYR A 140 17.00 20.46 3.24
CA TYR A 140 16.92 19.72 1.97
C TYR A 140 18.09 20.09 1.07
N VAL A 141 18.88 19.12 0.67
CA VAL A 141 20.07 19.37 -0.14
C VAL A 141 20.27 18.31 -1.21
N HIS A 142 20.98 18.72 -2.26
CA HIS A 142 21.52 17.82 -3.23
C HIS A 142 22.93 17.40 -2.83
N GLY A 143 23.12 16.09 -2.61
CA GLY A 143 24.30 15.53 -1.95
C GLY A 143 25.52 15.32 -2.83
N GLY A 144 25.56 15.94 -4.02
CA GLY A 144 26.64 15.77 -4.99
C GLY A 144 26.81 14.32 -5.41
N SER A 145 27.91 13.68 -5.01
CA SER A 145 28.22 12.29 -5.36
C SER A 145 27.62 11.26 -4.39
N SER A 146 26.51 11.58 -3.71
CA SER A 146 25.88 10.66 -2.77
C SER A 146 25.14 9.52 -3.49
N PRO A 147 24.96 8.35 -2.87
CA PRO A 147 24.16 7.27 -3.46
C PRO A 147 22.72 7.69 -3.78
N GLN A 148 22.13 8.58 -2.97
CA GLN A 148 20.78 9.11 -3.20
C GLN A 148 20.70 9.93 -4.50
N GLU A 149 21.76 10.63 -4.87
CA GLU A 149 21.83 11.41 -6.12
C GLU A 149 22.19 10.54 -7.34
N LEU A 150 22.93 9.44 -7.14
CA LEU A 150 23.49 8.63 -8.23
C LEU A 150 22.70 7.35 -8.54
N LEU A 151 22.05 6.74 -7.54
CA LEU A 151 21.34 5.46 -7.71
C LEU A 151 19.85 5.71 -7.94
N ILE A 152 19.49 5.73 -9.22
CA ILE A 152 18.13 6.12 -9.64
C ILE A 152 17.30 4.88 -9.98
N PRO A 153 16.22 4.60 -9.23
CA PRO A 153 15.31 3.53 -9.57
C PRO A 153 14.54 3.87 -10.85
N THR A 154 14.36 2.87 -11.70
CA THR A 154 13.48 2.93 -12.85
C THR A 154 12.42 1.86 -12.71
N LEU A 155 11.15 2.28 -12.62
CA LEU A 155 10.00 1.41 -12.48
C LEU A 155 9.32 1.23 -13.83
N TYR A 156 9.25 0.00 -14.31
CA TYR A 156 8.40 -0.36 -15.43
C TYR A 156 7.07 -0.91 -14.92
N VAL A 157 5.99 -0.20 -15.18
CA VAL A 157 4.64 -0.59 -14.76
C VAL A 157 3.82 -0.98 -16.00
N LYS A 158 3.34 -2.22 -16.02
CA LYS A 158 2.37 -2.69 -17.02
C LYS A 158 1.01 -2.86 -16.35
N THR A 159 0.02 -2.11 -16.79
CA THR A 159 -1.36 -2.26 -16.29
C THR A 159 -2.12 -3.26 -17.16
N GLN A 160 -2.92 -4.11 -16.52
CA GLN A 160 -3.80 -5.05 -17.21
C GLN A 160 -5.25 -4.66 -17.00
N ARG A 161 -6.06 -4.80 -18.05
CA ARG A 161 -7.49 -4.54 -17.98
C ARG A 161 -8.18 -5.79 -17.43
N GLY A 162 -8.79 -5.70 -16.26
CA GLY A 162 -9.63 -6.76 -15.69
C GLY A 162 -8.97 -7.71 -14.68
N VAL A 163 -7.63 -7.69 -14.53
CA VAL A 163 -6.93 -8.47 -13.50
C VAL A 163 -6.32 -7.49 -12.50
N VAL A 164 -7.13 -7.13 -11.51
CA VAL A 164 -6.61 -6.70 -10.21
C VAL A 164 -6.72 -7.94 -9.36
N ASP A 165 -5.62 -8.42 -8.78
CA ASP A 165 -5.72 -9.48 -7.77
C ASP A 165 -6.57 -8.90 -6.64
N THR A 166 -7.82 -9.35 -6.59
CA THR A 166 -8.78 -8.92 -5.58
C THR A 166 -9.08 -10.12 -4.71
N GLU A 167 -9.06 -9.91 -3.41
CA GLU A 167 -9.49 -10.90 -2.44
C GLU A 167 -10.91 -10.60 -1.97
N ASP A 168 -11.64 -11.64 -1.57
CA ASP A 168 -12.95 -11.49 -0.93
C ASP A 168 -12.77 -11.03 0.52
N ALA A 169 -13.72 -10.23 1.02
CA ALA A 169 -13.75 -9.79 2.41
C ALA A 169 -14.02 -10.97 3.34
N MET A 170 -12.96 -11.48 3.96
CA MET A 170 -13.01 -12.65 4.84
C MET A 170 -13.71 -12.35 6.17
N ILE A 171 -14.53 -13.30 6.63
CA ILE A 171 -15.11 -13.30 7.97
C ILE A 171 -14.49 -14.40 8.83
N ASN A 172 -14.25 -14.09 10.09
CA ASN A 172 -13.70 -15.02 11.08
C ASN A 172 -14.63 -15.11 12.28
N LEU A 173 -14.85 -16.31 12.80
CA LEU A 173 -15.58 -16.52 14.05
C LEU A 173 -14.74 -15.97 15.22
N ILE A 174 -15.33 -15.08 16.02
CA ILE A 174 -14.69 -14.55 17.23
C ILE A 174 -15.31 -15.10 18.52
N THR A 175 -16.58 -15.54 18.49
CA THR A 175 -17.18 -16.24 19.63
C THR A 175 -16.58 -17.64 19.77
N GLU A 176 -16.03 -17.94 20.95
CA GLU A 176 -15.57 -19.30 21.24
C GLU A 176 -16.78 -20.24 21.40
N VAL A 177 -16.89 -21.22 20.51
CA VAL A 177 -17.91 -22.27 20.57
C VAL A 177 -17.24 -23.64 20.48
N ARG A 178 -17.34 -24.40 21.57
CA ARG A 178 -16.90 -25.81 21.64
C ARG A 178 -18.08 -26.76 21.80
N LYS A 179 -19.15 -26.28 22.45
CA LYS A 179 -20.34 -27.06 22.79
C LYS A 179 -21.59 -26.19 22.57
N VAL A 180 -22.64 -26.79 22.03
CA VAL A 180 -23.94 -26.17 21.81
C VAL A 180 -24.95 -26.81 22.75
N THR A 181 -25.41 -26.05 23.74
CA THR A 181 -26.33 -26.52 24.80
C THR A 181 -27.74 -25.94 24.72
N ASN A 182 -27.97 -24.98 23.81
CA ASN A 182 -29.25 -24.30 23.64
C ASN A 182 -29.75 -24.44 22.21
N LEU A 183 -31.07 -24.47 22.04
CA LEU A 183 -31.71 -24.47 20.72
C LEU A 183 -31.54 -23.14 19.99
N ARG A 184 -31.14 -22.06 20.67
CA ARG A 184 -30.81 -20.77 20.05
C ARG A 184 -29.45 -20.31 20.55
N ILE A 185 -28.55 -20.00 19.62
CA ILE A 185 -27.21 -19.49 19.92
C ILE A 185 -26.92 -18.27 19.05
N SER A 186 -26.24 -17.27 19.62
CA SER A 186 -25.71 -16.14 18.87
C SER A 186 -24.20 -16.26 18.80
N LEU A 187 -23.63 -16.11 17.59
CA LEU A 187 -22.19 -16.13 17.36
C LEU A 187 -21.78 -14.85 16.65
N ASP A 188 -20.70 -14.24 17.11
CA ASP A 188 -20.11 -13.06 16.52
C ASP A 188 -19.03 -13.44 15.52
N PHE A 189 -19.08 -12.79 14.37
CA PHE A 189 -18.09 -12.88 13.32
C PHE A 189 -17.49 -11.52 13.03
N TYR A 190 -16.21 -11.51 12.69
CA TYR A 190 -15.43 -10.32 12.39
C TYR A 190 -14.96 -10.32 10.93
N GLN A 191 -15.24 -9.24 10.21
CA GLN A 191 -14.69 -9.00 8.88
C GLN A 191 -13.27 -8.42 8.98
N ASP A 192 -12.27 -9.16 8.49
CA ASP A 192 -10.84 -8.87 8.71
C ASP A 192 -10.42 -7.50 8.16
N LYS A 193 -10.69 -7.27 6.88
CA LYS A 193 -10.33 -6.03 6.16
C LYS A 193 -11.57 -5.27 5.69
N PRO A 194 -11.57 -3.92 5.68
CA PRO A 194 -12.64 -3.15 5.06
C PRO A 194 -12.68 -3.35 3.55
N VAL A 195 -13.87 -3.30 2.95
CA VAL A 195 -14.05 -3.36 1.50
C VAL A 195 -13.39 -2.17 0.82
N SER A 196 -12.65 -2.45 -0.25
CA SER A 196 -11.84 -1.49 -0.98
C SER A 196 -11.76 -1.82 -2.48
N ASP A 197 -10.83 -1.14 -3.18
CA ASP A 197 -10.50 -1.47 -4.57
C ASP A 197 -9.88 -2.87 -4.70
N LEU A 198 -9.20 -3.38 -3.66
CA LEU A 198 -8.53 -4.69 -3.64
C LEU A 198 -9.33 -5.76 -2.88
N VAL A 199 -10.10 -5.38 -1.86
CA VAL A 199 -10.93 -6.30 -1.08
C VAL A 199 -12.39 -6.15 -1.49
N LYS A 200 -13.00 -7.18 -2.06
CA LYS A 200 -14.38 -7.16 -2.55
C LYS A 200 -15.35 -7.71 -1.52
N ALA A 201 -16.56 -7.15 -1.50
CA ALA A 201 -17.62 -7.67 -0.65
C ALA A 201 -17.95 -9.12 -1.04
N ALA A 202 -18.16 -9.98 -0.05
CA ALA A 202 -18.46 -11.39 -0.24
C ALA A 202 -19.68 -11.80 0.58
N THR A 203 -20.42 -12.79 0.08
CA THR A 203 -21.57 -13.37 0.77
C THR A 203 -21.22 -14.77 1.25
N TYR A 204 -21.62 -15.10 2.47
CA TYR A 204 -21.36 -16.38 3.10
C TYR A 204 -22.66 -17.04 3.55
N ARG A 205 -22.71 -18.36 3.38
CA ARG A 205 -23.69 -19.25 3.98
C ARG A 205 -23.09 -19.91 5.21
N ILE A 206 -23.79 -19.80 6.33
CA ILE A 206 -23.28 -20.21 7.63
C ILE A 206 -24.33 -21.07 8.31
N HIS A 207 -23.96 -22.28 8.71
CA HIS A 207 -24.88 -23.22 9.34
C HIS A 207 -24.12 -24.26 10.17
N PHE A 208 -24.85 -24.93 11.07
CA PHE A 208 -24.38 -26.15 11.71
C PHE A 208 -24.76 -27.36 10.85
N VAL A 209 -23.85 -28.32 10.75
CA VAL A 209 -24.01 -29.53 9.94
C VAL A 209 -23.36 -30.74 10.64
N SER A 210 -23.93 -31.92 10.48
CA SER A 210 -23.32 -33.18 10.90
C SER A 210 -22.32 -33.73 9.88
N SER A 211 -21.49 -34.69 10.29
CA SER A 211 -20.45 -35.30 9.44
C SER A 211 -20.99 -36.07 8.24
N ASP A 212 -22.28 -36.43 8.25
CA ASP A 212 -23.00 -37.07 7.15
C ASP A 212 -23.68 -36.05 6.20
N GLY A 213 -23.58 -34.75 6.48
CA GLY A 213 -24.07 -33.67 5.62
C GLY A 213 -25.45 -33.13 5.98
N GLU A 214 -26.12 -33.60 7.04
CA GLU A 214 -27.39 -33.01 7.45
C GLU A 214 -27.18 -31.61 8.06
N ILE A 215 -27.80 -30.59 7.46
CA ILE A 215 -27.85 -29.25 8.06
C ILE A 215 -28.75 -29.30 9.31
N ILE A 216 -28.22 -28.94 10.46
CA ILE A 216 -28.87 -29.05 11.78
C ILE A 216 -29.25 -27.70 12.40
N SER A 217 -29.13 -26.60 11.65
CA SER A 217 -29.63 -25.28 12.02
C SER A 217 -30.37 -24.60 10.87
N ASN A 218 -30.94 -23.42 11.10
CA ASN A 218 -31.17 -22.48 10.00
C ASN A 218 -29.84 -22.13 9.30
N GLU A 219 -29.93 -21.73 8.04
CA GLU A 219 -28.80 -21.20 7.29
C GLU A 219 -28.83 -19.67 7.32
N VAL A 220 -27.74 -19.07 7.82
CA VAL A 220 -27.56 -17.62 7.84
C VAL A 220 -26.83 -17.21 6.57
N ILE A 221 -27.43 -16.29 5.81
CA ILE A 221 -26.79 -15.63 4.67
C ILE A 221 -26.28 -14.28 5.15
N TYR A 222 -24.97 -14.09 5.15
CA TYR A 222 -24.33 -12.86 5.59
C TYR A 222 -23.45 -12.25 4.51
N LYS A 223 -23.64 -10.94 4.26
CA LYS A 223 -22.83 -10.18 3.32
C LYS A 223 -21.79 -9.35 4.08
N ALA A 224 -20.52 -9.71 3.91
CA ALA A 224 -19.38 -8.96 4.43
C ALA A 224 -19.06 -7.79 3.48
N ASP A 225 -19.65 -6.62 3.73
CA ASP A 225 -19.48 -5.43 2.89
C ASP A 225 -19.09 -4.14 3.62
N SER A 226 -18.66 -4.26 4.88
CA SER A 226 -18.29 -3.10 5.68
C SER A 226 -17.05 -2.39 5.12
N LYS A 227 -17.13 -1.07 4.97
CA LYS A 227 -16.04 -0.19 4.51
C LYS A 227 -15.35 0.56 5.66
N SER A 228 -15.80 0.35 6.89
CA SER A 228 -15.33 1.11 8.06
C SER A 228 -13.93 0.64 8.45
N ASP A 229 -13.01 1.57 8.69
CA ASP A 229 -11.68 1.27 9.26
C ASP A 229 -11.74 0.89 10.75
N LYS A 230 -12.79 1.31 11.47
CA LYS A 230 -13.01 0.93 12.87
C LYS A 230 -13.44 -0.53 12.97
N ALA A 231 -12.65 -1.34 13.68
CA ALA A 231 -12.86 -2.79 13.81
C ALA A 231 -14.21 -3.16 14.45
N GLY A 232 -14.69 -2.42 15.45
CA GLY A 232 -15.99 -2.70 16.09
C GLY A 232 -17.18 -2.61 15.13
N ASN A 233 -17.09 -1.78 14.08
CA ASN A 233 -18.13 -1.66 13.04
C ASN A 233 -18.05 -2.78 11.98
N ARG A 234 -17.12 -3.73 12.15
CA ARG A 234 -16.93 -4.91 11.28
C ARG A 234 -17.28 -6.22 12.00
N ILE A 235 -17.92 -6.12 13.18
CA ILE A 235 -18.42 -7.26 13.93
C ILE A 235 -19.92 -7.42 13.64
N ALA A 236 -20.35 -8.64 13.34
CA ALA A 236 -21.74 -9.00 13.14
C ALA A 236 -22.14 -10.19 14.00
N SER A 237 -23.22 -10.03 14.75
CA SER A 237 -23.81 -11.08 15.59
C SER A 237 -24.89 -11.83 14.82
N MET A 238 -24.73 -13.14 14.70
CA MET A 238 -25.60 -14.01 13.90
C MET A 238 -26.30 -15.02 14.79
N ARG A 239 -27.61 -15.18 14.58
CA ARG A 239 -28.46 -16.09 15.36
C ARG A 239 -28.70 -17.40 14.62
N PHE A 240 -28.51 -18.49 15.34
CA PHE A 240 -28.72 -19.84 14.87
C PHE A 240 -29.79 -20.53 15.71
N ASP A 241 -30.82 -21.02 15.05
CA ASP A 241 -31.85 -21.89 15.57
C ASP A 241 -31.48 -23.33 15.23
N ILE A 242 -31.13 -24.10 16.26
CA ILE A 242 -30.71 -25.49 16.17
C ILE A 242 -31.94 -26.40 16.11
N LYS A 243 -31.93 -27.39 15.22
CA LYS A 243 -33.01 -28.39 15.12
C LYS A 243 -33.16 -29.12 16.45
N LYS A 244 -34.38 -29.18 16.97
CA LYS A 244 -34.71 -29.97 18.17
C LYS A 244 -34.79 -31.45 17.80
N LYS A 245 -33.77 -32.22 18.16
CA LYS A 245 -33.71 -33.67 17.97
C LYS A 245 -32.69 -34.31 18.92
N ASN A 246 -32.69 -35.64 18.98
CA ASN A 246 -31.61 -36.40 19.61
C ASN A 246 -30.39 -36.39 18.68
N TYR A 247 -29.26 -35.91 19.19
CA TYR A 247 -27.99 -35.87 18.46
C TYR A 247 -27.19 -37.13 18.78
N ASP A 248 -26.75 -37.84 17.74
CA ASP A 248 -25.92 -39.04 17.87
C ASP A 248 -24.51 -38.65 18.34
N ASN A 249 -24.05 -39.27 19.43
CA ASN A 249 -22.71 -39.08 20.00
C ASN A 249 -21.59 -39.67 19.12
N ASN A 250 -21.92 -40.55 18.16
CA ASN A 250 -20.97 -41.11 17.20
C ASN A 250 -20.74 -40.20 15.99
N LEU A 251 -21.64 -39.23 15.76
CA LEU A 251 -21.49 -38.25 14.69
C LEU A 251 -20.70 -37.04 15.17
N ARG A 252 -19.93 -36.44 14.25
CA ARG A 252 -19.26 -35.15 14.49
C ARG A 252 -20.11 -34.03 13.93
N TYR A 253 -20.10 -32.88 14.60
CA TYR A 253 -20.88 -31.71 14.19
C TYR A 253 -19.95 -30.52 13.98
N PHE A 254 -20.30 -29.67 13.03
CA PHE A 254 -19.48 -28.56 12.59
C PHE A 254 -20.32 -27.31 12.40
N LEU A 255 -19.79 -26.17 12.83
CA LEU A 255 -20.17 -24.87 12.28
C LEU A 255 -19.35 -24.66 11.01
N LYS A 256 -20.03 -24.48 9.88
CA LYS A 256 -19.39 -24.19 8.59
C LYS A 256 -19.67 -22.77 8.13
N VAL A 257 -18.67 -22.17 7.50
CA VAL A 257 -18.78 -20.92 6.74
C VAL A 257 -18.36 -21.23 5.32
N ILE A 258 -19.26 -21.00 4.38
CA ILE A 258 -19.07 -21.32 2.96
C ILE A 258 -19.27 -20.05 2.16
N ASN A 259 -18.33 -19.73 1.27
CA ASN A 259 -18.52 -18.63 0.32
C ASN A 259 -19.66 -19.00 -0.65
N ASP A 260 -20.69 -18.17 -0.68
CA ASP A 260 -21.94 -18.45 -1.41
C ASP A 260 -21.72 -18.54 -2.93
N LYS A 261 -20.79 -17.74 -3.45
CA LYS A 261 -20.50 -17.70 -4.89
C LYS A 261 -19.59 -18.84 -5.34
N THR A 262 -18.55 -19.15 -4.58
CA THR A 262 -17.52 -20.11 -4.99
C THR A 262 -17.73 -21.52 -4.42
N ASN A 263 -18.64 -21.68 -3.45
CA ASN A 263 -18.82 -22.90 -2.65
C ASN A 263 -17.56 -23.38 -1.91
N VAL A 264 -16.57 -22.51 -1.74
CA VAL A 264 -15.37 -22.81 -0.97
C VAL A 264 -15.69 -22.70 0.53
N GLU A 265 -15.36 -23.74 1.28
CA GLU A 265 -15.39 -23.73 2.74
C GLU A 265 -14.24 -22.86 3.26
N VAL A 266 -14.57 -21.78 3.97
CA VAL A 266 -13.57 -20.86 4.54
C VAL A 266 -13.32 -21.12 6.02
N LEU A 267 -14.27 -21.77 6.70
CA LEU A 267 -14.14 -22.20 8.09
C LEU A 267 -14.97 -23.45 8.34
N SER A 268 -14.39 -24.39 9.07
CA SER A 268 -15.10 -25.55 9.64
C SER A 268 -14.62 -25.78 11.07
N ARG A 269 -15.51 -25.50 12.03
CA ARG A 269 -15.24 -25.62 13.46
C ARG A 269 -16.05 -26.76 14.03
N GLN A 270 -15.38 -27.81 14.49
CA GLN A 270 -16.04 -28.90 15.19
C GLN A 270 -16.64 -28.42 16.51
N VAL A 271 -17.87 -28.85 16.79
CA VAL A 271 -18.61 -28.58 18.04
C VAL A 271 -19.22 -29.86 18.59
N THR A 272 -19.44 -29.90 19.90
CA THR A 272 -20.24 -30.93 20.57
C THR A 272 -21.68 -30.45 20.70
N MET A 273 -22.65 -31.29 20.32
CA MET A 273 -24.07 -31.02 20.56
C MET A 273 -24.45 -31.64 21.91
N ASP A 274 -24.95 -30.85 22.86
CA ASP A 274 -25.29 -31.27 24.22
C ASP A 274 -26.57 -30.56 24.66
N LEU A 275 -27.66 -30.86 23.96
CA LEU A 275 -28.95 -30.23 24.20
C LEU A 275 -29.71 -30.94 25.32
N PRO A 276 -30.40 -30.21 26.20
CA PRO A 276 -31.25 -30.81 27.21
C PRO A 276 -32.36 -31.63 26.55
N PHE A 277 -32.52 -32.89 27.01
CA PHE A 277 -33.65 -33.73 26.66
C PHE A 277 -34.96 -33.04 27.06
N THR A 278 -35.92 -32.99 26.15
CA THR A 278 -37.32 -32.81 26.51
C THR A 278 -38.01 -34.14 26.25
N ASP A 279 -37.89 -35.07 27.20
CA ASP A 279 -38.93 -36.08 27.31
C ASP A 279 -40.19 -35.32 27.74
N ASP A 280 -41.23 -35.39 26.90
CA ASP A 280 -42.59 -35.12 27.33
C ASP A 280 -42.87 -36.11 28.46
N PHE A 281 -42.76 -35.66 29.71
CA PHE A 281 -43.40 -36.35 30.83
C PHE A 281 -44.90 -36.26 30.58
N GLY A 282 -45.44 -37.27 29.90
CA GLY A 282 -46.86 -37.48 29.75
C GLY A 282 -47.50 -37.70 31.10
N PHE A 283 -47.98 -36.62 31.73
CA PHE A 283 -49.04 -36.71 32.72
C PHE A 283 -50.37 -36.66 31.96
N GLY A 284 -50.76 -37.83 31.46
CA GLY A 284 -52.15 -38.12 31.12
C GLY A 284 -52.89 -38.53 32.40
N VAL A 285 -53.93 -37.74 32.71
CA VAL A 285 -54.90 -37.80 33.82
C VAL A 285 -54.43 -37.14 35.13
#